data_AF-A0A349PT89-F1
#
_entry.id   AF-A0A349PT89-F1
#
_cell.length_a   1.000
_cell.length_b   1.000
_cell.length_c   1.000
_cell.angle_alpha   90.00
_cell.angle_beta   90.00
_cell.angle_gamma   90.00
#
_symmetry.space_group_name_H-M   'P 1'
#
loop_
_entity.id
_entity.type
_entity.pdbx_description
1 polymer ?
#
loop_
_entity_poly.entity_id
_entity_poly.type
_entity_poly.pdbx_seq_one_letter_code
_entity_poly.pdbx_strand_id
1 'polypeptide(L)' 'MAHCTAASFFDPKVDCVLDIGGQDMKCIKLKDGAVDTVLLNEACSSGCGS' A
#
# COMPACT_ATOMS: atom_id res chain seq x y z
N MET A 1 -2.97 6.16 3.69
CA MET A 1 -2.27 6.82 4.83
C MET A 1 -2.44 6.07 6.14
N ALA A 2 -3.65 5.67 6.55
CA ALA A 2 -3.88 4.96 7.83
C ALA A 2 -2.97 3.72 8.05
N HIS A 3 -2.77 2.88 7.02
CA HIS A 3 -1.93 1.69 7.12
C HIS A 3 -0.44 2.02 7.36
N CYS A 4 0.07 3.07 6.71
CA CYS A 4 1.45 3.53 6.92
C CYS A 4 1.64 4.10 8.32
N THR A 5 0.70 4.92 8.78
CA THR A 5 0.76 5.51 10.13
C THR A 5 0.69 4.44 11.21
N ALA A 6 -0.16 3.43 11.05
CA ALA A 6 -0.21 2.29 11.97
C ALA A 6 1.10 1.49 11.92
N ALA A 7 1.60 1.17 10.73
CA ALA A 7 2.85 0.44 10.59
C ALA A 7 4.03 1.16 11.26
N SER A 8 4.19 2.47 11.04
CA SER A 8 5.26 3.27 11.66
C SER A 8 5.08 3.47 13.17
N PHE A 9 3.85 3.34 13.69
CA PHE A 9 3.60 3.35 15.14
C PHE A 9 4.06 2.05 15.80
N PHE A 10 3.81 0.90 15.17
CA PHE A 10 4.17 -0.41 15.72
C PHE A 10 5.64 -0.78 15.46
N ASP A 11 6.18 -0.39 14.31
CA ASP A 11 7.58 -0.56 13.96
C ASP A 11 8.13 0.72 13.29
N PRO A 12 8.89 1.56 14.02
CA PRO A 12 9.49 2.77 13.46
C PRO A 12 10.47 2.53 12.30
N LYS A 13 10.91 1.28 12.08
CA LYS A 13 11.84 0.91 11.00
C LYS A 13 11.15 0.33 9.77
N VAL A 14 9.82 0.30 9.73
CA VAL A 14 9.08 -0.20 8.58
C VAL A 14 9.41 0.60 7.31
N ASP A 15 9.76 -0.12 6.25
CA ASP A 15 10.17 0.41 4.95
C ASP A 15 9.21 0.04 3.82
N CYS A 16 8.33 -0.94 4.07
CA CYS A 16 7.35 -1.42 3.11
C CYS A 16 6.07 -1.89 3.82
N VAL A 17 4.92 -1.45 3.32
CA VAL A 17 3.60 -1.90 3.76
C VAL A 17 2.89 -2.54 2.58
N LEU A 18 2.56 -3.83 2.71
CA LEU A 18 1.83 -4.58 1.70
C LEU A 18 0.41 -4.86 2.18
N ASP A 19 -0.54 -4.16 1.61
CA ASP A 19 -1.97 -4.32 1.87
C ASP A 19 -2.56 -5.21 0.77
N ILE A 20 -2.89 -6.45 1.12
CA ILE A 20 -3.48 -7.44 0.20
C ILE A 20 -4.96 -7.52 0.53
N GLY A 21 -5.78 -6.85 -0.29
CA GLY A 21 -7.22 -6.95 -0.23
C GLY A 21 -7.77 -8.14 -1.04
N GLY A 22 -9.09 -8.29 -1.06
CA GLY A 22 -9.76 -9.36 -1.80
C GLY A 22 -9.84 -9.14 -3.33
N GLN A 23 -9.61 -7.91 -3.80
CA GLN A 23 -9.67 -7.54 -5.23
C GLN A 23 -8.43 -6.80 -5.71
N ASP A 24 -7.71 -6.11 -4.81
CA ASP A 24 -6.53 -5.32 -5.16
C ASP A 24 -5.41 -5.52 -4.14
N MET A 25 -4.19 -5.29 -4.59
CA MET A 25 -3.00 -5.17 -3.75
C MET A 25 -2.49 -3.72 -3.78
N LYS A 26 -2.14 -3.18 -2.61
CA LYS A 26 -1.42 -1.91 -2.46
C LYS A 26 -0.08 -2.17 -1.79
N CYS A 27 1.00 -1.86 -2.48
CA CYS A 27 2.35 -1.89 -1.94
C CYS A 27 2.83 -0.46 -1.73
N ILE A 28 3.06 -0.07 -0.49
CA ILE A 28 3.46 1.28 -0.10
C ILE A 28 4.88 1.22 0.44
N LYS A 29 5.83 1.82 -0.28
CA LYS A 29 7.19 2.00 0.21
C LYS A 29 7.30 3.27 1.04
N LEU A 30 8.00 3.14 2.15
CA LEU A 30 8.29 4.22 3.08
C LEU A 30 9.78 4.54 3.00
N LYS A 31 10.11 5.83 3.00
CA LYS A 31 11.47 6.33 3.09
C LYS A 31 11.51 7.39 4.18
N ASP A 32 12.36 7.18 5.17
CA ASP A 32 12.53 8.09 6.31
C ASP A 32 11.19 8.38 7.04
N GLY A 33 10.31 7.37 7.14
CA GLY A 33 8.99 7.49 7.78
C GLY A 33 7.93 8.21 6.95
N ALA A 34 8.24 8.63 5.73
CA ALA A 34 7.30 9.23 4.79
C ALA A 34 6.98 8.26 3.64
N VAL A 35 5.79 8.41 3.04
CA VAL A 35 5.42 7.64 1.85
C VAL A 35 6.27 8.10 0.67
N ASP A 36 7.03 7.17 0.09
CA ASP A 36 7.85 7.41 -1.08
C ASP A 36 7.10 7.02 -2.35
N THR A 37 6.67 5.76 -2.42
CA THR A 37 6.01 5.21 -3.61
C THR A 37 4.83 4.34 -3.21
N VAL A 38 3.70 4.52 -3.91
CA VAL A 38 2.53 3.62 -3.80
C VAL A 38 2.38 2.89 -5.13
N LEU A 39 2.56 1.57 -5.10
CA LEU A 39 2.28 0.67 -6.20
C LEU A 39 0.91 0.04 -5.94
N LEU A 40 -0.08 0.39 -6.76
CA LEU A 40 -1.35 -0.32 -6.79
C LEU A 40 -1.28 -1.36 -7.90
N ASN A 41 -1.48 -2.61 -7.54
CA ASN A 41 -1.83 -3.63 -8.51
C ASN A 41 -3.33 -3.83 -8.41
N GLU A 42 -4.06 -3.07 -9.22
CA GLU A 42 -5.45 -3.38 -9.55
C GLU A 42 -5.39 -4.60 -10.45
N ALA A 43 -5.44 -5.80 -9.85
CA ALA A 43 -5.60 -7.02 -10.62
C ALA A 43 -7.07 -7.09 -11.11
N CYS A 44 -7.38 -6.21 -12.07
CA CYS A 44 -8.48 -6.27 -13.01
C CYS A 44 -9.88 -6.49 -12.40
N SER A 45 -10.56 -5.40 -12.02
CA SER A 45 -12.03 -5.43 -11.83
C SER A 45 -12.82 -4.38 -12.63
N SER A 46 -12.26 -3.74 -13.66
CA SER A 46 -13.03 -2.85 -14.55
C SER A 46 -12.40 -2.69 -15.95
N GLY A 47 -12.77 -3.59 -16.86
CA GLY A 47 -12.37 -3.56 -18.27
C GLY A 47 -13.44 -4.03 -19.26
N CYS A 48 -14.73 -4.09 -18.86
CA CYS A 48 -15.84 -4.12 -19.82
C CYS A 48 -16.77 -2.93 -19.52
N GLY A 49 -16.42 -1.78 -20.10
CA GLY A 49 -17.45 -0.85 -20.55
C GLY A 49 -18.04 -1.38 -21.85
N SER A 50 -19.00 -2.30 -21.72
CA SER A 50 -19.95 -2.74 -22.76
C SER A 50 -21.16 -3.37 -22.09
#